data_AF-A0A0B1TNC7-F1
#
_entry.id   AF-A0A0B1TNC7-F1
#
_cell.length_a   1.000
_cell.length_b   1.000
_cell.length_c   1.000
_cell.angle_alpha   90.00
_cell.angle_beta   90.00
_cell.angle_gamma   90.00
#
_symmetry.space_group_name_H-M   'P 1'
#
loop_
_entity.id
_entity.type
_entity.pdbx_description
1 polymer ?
#
loop_
_entity_poly.entity_id
_entity_poly.type
_entity_poly.pdbx_seq_one_letter_code
_entity_poly.pdbx_strand_id
1 'polypeptide(L)' 'MVKKMEKRLAGFTEASMKHLEALDGLVIIGELTTEGQATRNREKRKSLVDGIHTLMNGNDKHVRRLEEYKKKLLGEIVE' A
#
# COMPACT_ATOMS: atom_id res chain seq x y z
N MET A 1 -0.02 1.82 -23.68
CA MET A 1 0.64 2.18 -22.40
C MET A 1 -0.30 2.15 -21.20
N VAL A 2 -1.54 2.65 -21.30
CA VAL A 2 -2.56 2.65 -20.22
C VAL A 2 -2.74 1.26 -19.58
N LYS A 3 -3.02 0.22 -20.37
CA LYS A 3 -3.18 -1.17 -19.86
C LYS A 3 -1.98 -1.71 -19.07
N LYS A 4 -0.76 -1.31 -19.44
CA LYS A 4 0.46 -1.69 -18.70
C LYS A 4 0.50 -0.98 -17.35
N MET A 5 0.06 0.27 -17.28
CA MET A 5 0.00 1.02 -16.03
C MET A 5 -1.11 0.50 -15.11
N GLU A 6 -2.29 0.18 -15.64
CA GLU A 6 -3.38 -0.46 -14.87
C GLU A 6 -2.87 -1.73 -14.17
N LYS A 7 -2.18 -2.62 -14.91
CA LYS A 7 -1.60 -3.84 -14.33
C LYS A 7 -0.54 -3.54 -13.25
N ARG A 8 0.28 -2.51 -13.44
CA ARG A 8 1.32 -2.12 -12.45
C ARG A 8 0.71 -1.58 -11.17
N LEU A 9 -0.29 -0.70 -11.26
CA LEU A 9 -0.96 -0.11 -10.10
C LEU A 9 -1.74 -1.18 -9.31
N ALA A 10 -2.42 -2.09 -10.01
CA ALA A 10 -3.11 -3.22 -9.37
C ALA A 10 -2.12 -4.18 -8.68
N GLY A 11 -1.01 -4.51 -9.35
CA GLY A 11 0.03 -5.36 -8.77
C GLY A 11 0.72 -4.71 -7.56
N PHE A 12 0.85 -3.38 -7.54
CA PHE A 12 1.34 -2.65 -6.37
C PHE A 12 0.38 -2.82 -5.18
N THR A 13 -0.92 -2.60 -5.38
CA THR A 13 -1.94 -2.81 -4.35
C THR A 13 -1.89 -4.24 -3.79
N GLU A 14 -1.84 -5.26 -4.66
CA GLU A 14 -1.76 -6.65 -4.22
C GLU A 14 -0.51 -6.94 -3.39
N ALA A 15 0.67 -6.43 -3.81
CA ALA A 15 1.91 -6.58 -3.06
C ALA A 15 1.84 -5.89 -1.68
N SER A 16 1.30 -4.66 -1.63
CA SER A 16 1.10 -3.93 -0.37
C SER A 16 0.18 -4.70 0.59
N MET A 17 -0.92 -5.26 0.10
CA MET A 17 -1.84 -6.07 0.92
C MET A 17 -1.16 -7.31 1.49
N LYS A 18 -0.38 -8.04 0.68
CA LYS A 18 0.40 -9.21 1.15
C LYS A 18 1.39 -8.83 2.26
N HIS A 19 2.01 -7.65 2.18
CA HIS A 19 2.91 -7.17 3.22
C HIS A 19 2.17 -6.80 4.50
N LEU A 20 0.97 -6.22 4.42
CA LEU A 20 0.13 -5.96 5.58
C LEU A 20 -0.30 -7.26 6.26
N GLU A 21 -0.78 -8.25 5.50
CA GLU A 21 -1.15 -9.57 6.03
C GLU A 21 0.02 -10.25 6.74
N ALA A 22 1.24 -10.16 6.17
CA ALA A 22 2.44 -10.70 6.79
C ALA A 22 2.81 -9.97 8.09
N LEU A 23 2.63 -8.65 8.16
CA LEU A 23 2.86 -7.86 9.37
C LEU A 23 1.83 -8.13 10.46
N ASP A 24 0.58 -8.41 10.09
CA ASP A 24 -0.49 -8.77 11.02
C ASP A 24 -0.24 -10.13 11.68
N GLY A 25 0.28 -11.10 10.91
CA GLY A 25 0.69 -12.41 11.41
C GLY A 25 2.01 -12.42 12.20
N LEU A 26 2.76 -11.31 12.22
CA LEU A 26 4.08 -11.26 12.84
C LEU A 26 3.98 -11.27 14.38
N VAL A 27 4.49 -12.35 14.98
CA VAL A 27 4.66 -12.45 16.45
C VAL A 27 5.88 -11.62 16.87
N ILE A 28 5.61 -10.43 17.40
CA ILE A 28 6.65 -9.44 17.77
C ILE A 28 7.11 -9.51 19.23
N ILE A 29 6.45 -10.34 20.05
CA ILE A 29 6.74 -10.57 21.46
C ILE A 29 6.73 -12.09 21.68
N GLY A 30 7.82 -12.60 22.23
CA GLY A 30 7.95 -13.99 22.68
C GLY A 30 8.58 -14.07 24.07
N GLU A 31 8.83 -15.28 24.55
CA GLU A 31 9.24 -15.59 25.93
C GLU A 31 10.50 -14.83 26.41
N LEU A 32 11.44 -14.52 25.52
CA LEU A 32 12.68 -13.80 25.83
C LEU A 32 12.63 -12.29 25.53
N THR A 33 11.45 -11.74 25.24
CA THR A 33 11.33 -10.33 24.84
C THR A 33 11.20 -9.44 26.07
N THR A 34 12.19 -8.58 26.31
CA THR A 34 12.09 -7.55 27.35
C THR A 34 11.01 -6.51 27.00
N GLU A 35 10.45 -5.83 28.00
CA GLU A 35 9.43 -4.79 27.77
C GLU A 35 9.93 -3.68 26.83
N GLY A 36 11.18 -3.26 26.97
CA GLY A 36 11.80 -2.26 26.09
C GLY A 36 11.91 -2.74 24.63
N GLN A 37 12.20 -4.03 24.41
CA GLN A 37 12.17 -4.62 23.07
C GLN A 37 10.74 -4.71 22.52
N ALA A 38 9.77 -5.11 23.36
CA ALA A 38 8.38 -5.19 22.96
C ALA A 38 7.84 -3.84 22.48
N THR A 39 8.15 -2.74 23.17
CA THR A 39 7.76 -1.38 22.77
C THR A 39 8.41 -0.98 21.45
N ARG A 40 9.74 -1.13 21.29
CA ARG A 40 10.41 -0.82 20.02
C ARG A 40 9.89 -1.66 18.86
N ASN A 41 9.56 -2.92 19.09
CA ASN A 41 9.01 -3.80 18.06
C ASN A 41 7.60 -3.36 17.63
N ARG A 42 6.75 -2.96 18.58
CA ARG A 42 5.42 -2.38 18.28
C ARG A 42 5.52 -1.09 17.48
N GLU A 43 6.41 -0.18 17.87
CA GLU A 43 6.64 1.09 17.17
C GLU A 43 7.14 0.86 15.74
N LYS A 44 8.10 -0.06 15.55
CA LYS A 44 8.58 -0.44 14.22
C LYS A 44 7.47 -1.04 13.36
N ARG A 45 6.67 -1.96 13.91
CA ARG A 45 5.53 -2.55 13.18
C ARG A 45 4.55 -1.46 12.76
N LYS A 46 4.18 -0.56 13.67
CA LYS A 46 3.28 0.56 13.39
C LYS A 46 3.83 1.45 12.28
N SER A 47 5.11 1.84 12.36
CA SER A 47 5.74 2.67 11.33
C SER A 47 5.73 2.03 9.95
N LEU A 48 5.92 0.70 9.85
CA LEU A 48 5.82 -0.02 8.57
C LEU A 48 4.39 -0.03 8.02
N VAL A 49 3.40 -0.31 8.87
CA VAL A 49 1.97 -0.29 8.50
C VAL A 49 1.56 1.10 8.00
N ASP A 50 1.90 2.15 8.75
CA ASP A 50 1.59 3.55 8.39
C ASP A 50 2.27 3.94 7.06
N GLY A 51 3.52 3.49 6.85
CA GLY A 51 4.24 3.69 5.60
C GLY A 51 3.57 3.02 4.39
N ILE A 52 3.13 1.77 4.54
CA ILE A 52 2.41 1.05 3.49
C ILE A 52 1.09 1.76 3.16
N HIS A 53 0.30 2.15 4.17
CA HIS A 53 -0.94 2.90 3.95
C HIS A 53 -0.71 4.22 3.22
N THR A 54 0.35 4.95 3.56
CA THR A 54 0.71 6.20 2.88
C THR A 54 0.99 5.96 1.39
N LEU A 55 1.74 4.92 1.06
CA LEU A 55 2.04 4.56 -0.33
C LEU A 55 0.79 4.07 -1.08
N MET A 56 -0.08 3.28 -0.45
CA MET A 56 -1.35 2.85 -1.03
C MET A 56 -2.26 4.04 -1.34
N ASN A 57 -2.39 5.00 -0.43
CA ASN A 57 -3.14 6.23 -0.66
C ASN A 57 -2.57 7.02 -1.86
N GLY A 58 -1.25 7.00 -2.05
CA GLY A 58 -0.60 7.56 -3.24
C GLY A 58 -0.95 6.79 -4.52
N ASN A 59 -0.92 5.46 -4.46
CA ASN A 59 -1.29 4.58 -5.56
C ASN A 59 -2.75 4.81 -6.01
N ASP A 60 -3.68 4.98 -5.06
CA ASP A 60 -5.09 5.27 -5.35
C ASP A 60 -5.27 6.59 -6.12
N LYS A 61 -4.48 7.62 -5.78
CA LYS A 61 -4.47 8.88 -6.55
C LYS A 61 -3.98 8.64 -7.98
N HIS A 62 -2.99 7.78 -8.17
CA HIS A 62 -2.50 7.41 -9.50
C HIS A 62 -3.52 6.59 -10.30
N VAL A 63 -4.27 5.69 -9.66
CA VAL A 63 -5.38 4.95 -10.26
C VAL A 63 -6.43 5.93 -10.77
N ARG A 64 -6.92 6.84 -9.91
CA ARG A 64 -7.91 7.86 -10.31
C ARG A 64 -7.44 8.71 -11.49
N ARG A 65 -6.19 9.18 -11.45
CA ARG A 65 -5.59 9.96 -12.54
C ARG A 65 -5.53 9.16 -13.85
N LEU A 66 -5.25 7.86 -13.78
CA LEU A 66 -5.21 6.99 -14.95
C LEU A 66 -6.62 6.78 -15.53
N GLU A 67 -7.62 6.63 -14.68
CA GLU A 67 -9.04 6.54 -15.09
C GLU A 67 -9.50 7.83 -15.77
N GLU A 68 -9.20 9.00 -15.19
CA GLU A 68 -9.50 10.31 -15.80
C GLU A 68 -8.85 10.44 -17.18
N TYR A 69 -7.57 10.06 -17.30
CA TYR A 69 -6.86 10.08 -18.57
C TYR A 69 -7.51 9.14 -19.60
N LYS A 70 -7.97 7.96 -19.17
CA LYS A 70 -8.67 7.01 -20.04
C LYS A 70 -9.99 7.59 -20.54
N LYS A 71 -10.78 8.24 -19.68
CA LYS A 71 -12.03 8.92 -20.05
C LYS A 71 -11.79 10.05 -21.06
N LYS A 72 -10.74 10.86 -20.85
CA LYS A 72 -10.32 11.89 -21.83
C LYS A 72 -9.99 11.29 -23.19
N LEU A 73 -9.23 10.18 -23.23
CA LEU A 73 -8.91 9.49 -24.49
C LEU A 73 -10.14 8.92 -25.21
N LEU A 74 -11.17 8.53 -24.46
CA LEU A 74 -12.42 8.01 -25.01
C LEU A 74 -13.38 9.13 -25.44
N GLY A 75 -13.03 10.40 -25.25
CA GLY A 75 -13.88 11.55 -25.55
C GLY A 75 -15.04 11.74 -24.57
N GLU A 76 -15.03 11.03 -23.43
CA GLU A 76 -16.07 11.11 -22.40
C GLU A 76 -15.95 12.38 -21.54
N ILE A 77 -14.80 13.07 -21.61
CA ILE A 77 -14.54 14.34 -20.94
C ILE A 77 -14.05 15.31 -22.00
N VAL A 78 -14.85 16.35 -22.27
CA VAL A 78 -14.49 17.51 -23.11
C VAL A 78 -14.06 18.63 -22.17
N GLU A 79 -12.92 19.26 -22.45
CA GLU A 79 -12.42 20.42 -21.68
C GLU A 79 -13.33 21.65 -21.81
#